data_AF-A0A0M0K3V3-F1
#
_entry.id   AF-A0A0M0K3V3-F1
#
_cell.length_a   1.000
_cell.length_b   1.000
_cell.length_c   1.000
_cell.angle_alpha   90.00
_cell.angle_beta   90.00
_cell.angle_gamma   90.00
#
_symmetry.space_group_name_H-M   'P 1'
#
loop_
_entity.id
_entity.type
_entity.pdbx_description
1 polymer ?
#
loop_
_entity_poly.entity_id
_entity_poly.type
_entity_poly.pdbx_seq_one_letter_code
_entity_poly.pdbx_strand_id
1 'polypeptide(L)'
;MEINEKAERMAAAALVGFDGDVIALDEASGGHALYLIGHTLLSHHGLYEALSLDRATAWTERVTLEFWALGDAERAMGIPLSPLCDREKDKNLAKSQLSFLNYLCIPFYSIVADLISPNMPPWERLKENLAHWRREAKATQMVLFDAKFGIQARSPKPSRSVSYSPYNR
;
A
#
# COMPACT_ATOMS: atom_id res chain seq x y z
N MET A 1 25.03 9.52 7.98
CA MET A 1 25.59 8.46 7.12
C MET A 1 26.01 9.14 5.83
N GLU A 2 27.31 9.23 5.54
CA GLU A 2 27.79 9.85 4.30
C GLU A 2 27.92 8.76 3.23
N ILE A 3 26.84 8.57 2.48
CA ILE A 3 26.88 7.80 1.24
C ILE A 3 27.35 8.76 0.15
N ASN A 4 28.41 8.41 -0.57
CA ASN A 4 28.92 9.25 -1.65
C ASN A 4 28.23 8.94 -2.98
N GLU A 5 28.27 9.91 -3.90
CA GLU A 5 27.65 9.82 -5.23
C GLU A 5 28.16 8.63 -6.06
N LYS A 6 29.41 8.18 -5.81
CA LYS A 6 29.98 6.99 -6.46
C LYS A 6 29.20 5.73 -6.06
N ALA A 7 28.90 5.56 -4.77
CA ALA A 7 28.15 4.41 -4.26
C ALA A 7 26.72 4.38 -4.81
N GLU A 8 26.07 5.54 -4.95
CA GLU A 8 24.73 5.65 -5.56
C GLU A 8 24.72 5.20 -7.03
N ARG A 9 25.71 5.66 -7.82
CA ARG A 9 25.86 5.26 -9.22
C ARG A 9 26.12 3.75 -9.36
N MET A 10 26.93 3.19 -8.47
CA MET A 10 27.21 1.74 -8.44
C MET A 10 25.96 0.93 -8.12
N ALA A 11 25.15 1.37 -7.14
CA ALA A 11 23.88 0.72 -6.81
C ALA A 11 22.90 0.77 -7.99
N ALA A 12 22.79 1.90 -8.70
CA ALA A 12 21.94 2.02 -9.87
C ALA A 12 22.40 1.09 -11.03
N ALA A 13 23.71 1.01 -11.28
CA ALA A 13 24.27 0.10 -12.28
C ALA A 13 24.03 -1.37 -11.94
N ALA A 14 24.13 -1.75 -10.65
CA ALA A 14 23.89 -3.11 -10.19
C ALA A 14 22.44 -3.58 -10.48
N LEU A 15 21.45 -2.68 -10.44
CA LEU A 15 20.05 -3.01 -10.74
C LEU A 15 19.79 -3.29 -12.22
N VAL A 16 20.60 -2.73 -13.14
CA VAL A 16 20.42 -2.92 -14.58
C VAL A 16 21.14 -4.19 -15.05
N GLY A 17 22.36 -4.43 -14.54
CA GLY A 17 23.22 -5.49 -15.05
C GLY A 17 23.21 -6.78 -14.25
N PHE A 18 22.77 -6.79 -12.97
CA PHE A 18 22.95 -7.90 -12.02
C PHE A 18 24.41 -8.40 -11.82
N ASP A 19 25.38 -7.89 -12.58
CA ASP A 19 26.82 -8.20 -12.52
C ASP A 19 27.60 -7.19 -11.64
N GLY A 20 26.96 -6.66 -10.60
CA GLY A 20 27.55 -5.64 -9.75
C GLY A 20 28.71 -6.18 -8.91
N ASP A 21 29.84 -5.46 -8.88
CA ASP A 21 30.92 -5.73 -7.92
C ASP A 21 30.44 -5.41 -6.50
N VAL A 22 29.96 -6.45 -5.82
CA VAL A 22 29.39 -6.36 -4.47
C VAL A 22 30.44 -5.89 -3.46
N ILE A 23 31.71 -6.27 -3.64
CA ILE A 23 32.80 -5.88 -2.73
C ILE A 23 33.08 -4.39 -2.89
N ALA A 24 33.24 -3.91 -4.12
CA ALA A 24 33.47 -2.50 -4.36
C ALA A 24 32.28 -1.63 -3.93
N LEU A 25 31.04 -2.14 -4.06
CA LEU A 25 29.85 -1.44 -3.57
C LEU A 25 29.81 -1.41 -2.03
N ASP A 26 30.17 -2.52 -1.37
CA ASP A 26 30.26 -2.57 0.09
C ASP A 26 31.29 -1.56 0.63
N GLU A 27 32.48 -1.53 0.04
CA GLU A 27 33.51 -0.55 0.39
C GLU A 27 33.06 0.89 0.13
N ALA A 28 32.48 1.16 -1.05
CA ALA A 28 32.03 2.51 -1.42
C ALA A 28 30.87 3.00 -0.54
N SER A 29 30.03 2.08 -0.06
CA SER A 29 28.91 2.36 0.85
C SER A 29 29.31 2.36 2.33
N GLY A 30 30.54 2.00 2.66
CA GLY A 30 31.00 1.83 4.04
C GLY A 30 30.25 0.73 4.79
N GLY A 31 29.98 -0.41 4.13
CA GLY A 31 29.28 -1.56 4.72
C GLY A 31 27.75 -1.54 4.59
N HIS A 32 27.19 -0.68 3.74
CA HIS A 32 25.74 -0.44 3.61
C HIS A 32 25.20 -0.78 2.22
N ALA A 33 25.81 -1.74 1.51
CA ALA A 33 25.45 -2.07 0.14
C ALA A 33 23.97 -2.48 0.00
N LEU A 34 23.45 -3.27 0.95
CA LEU A 34 22.05 -3.71 0.98
C LEU A 34 21.07 -2.55 1.15
N TYR A 35 21.40 -1.58 2.01
CA TYR A 35 20.59 -0.37 2.17
C TYR A 35 20.50 0.40 0.85
N LEU A 36 21.64 0.60 0.17
CA LEU A 36 21.70 1.33 -1.09
C LEU A 36 20.97 0.62 -2.22
N ILE A 37 21.21 -0.68 -2.43
CA ILE A 37 20.51 -1.44 -3.46
C ILE A 37 19.02 -1.42 -3.18
N GLY A 38 18.62 -1.68 -1.94
CA GLY A 38 17.22 -1.70 -1.53
C GLY A 38 16.54 -0.34 -1.73
N HIS A 39 17.18 0.74 -1.26
CA HIS A 39 16.69 2.11 -1.45
C HIS A 39 16.54 2.45 -2.93
N THR A 40 17.57 2.19 -3.74
CA THR A 40 17.55 2.47 -5.18
C THR A 40 16.50 1.63 -5.89
N LEU A 41 16.34 0.35 -5.57
CA LEU A 41 15.33 -0.52 -6.18
C LEU A 41 13.92 0.01 -5.91
N LEU A 42 13.61 0.29 -4.64
CA LEU A 42 12.28 0.75 -4.23
C LEU A 42 11.94 2.13 -4.81
N SER A 43 12.93 3.03 -4.87
CA SER A 43 12.76 4.35 -5.48
C SER A 43 12.63 4.25 -7.01
N HIS A 44 13.46 3.45 -7.67
CA HIS A 44 13.45 3.28 -9.13
C HIS A 44 12.09 2.74 -9.63
N HIS A 45 11.49 1.80 -8.91
CA HIS A 45 10.16 1.27 -9.24
C HIS A 45 8.99 2.10 -8.70
N GLY A 46 9.26 3.30 -8.15
CA GLY A 46 8.24 4.22 -7.66
C GLY A 46 7.40 3.65 -6.52
N LEU A 47 7.95 2.69 -5.75
CA LEU A 47 7.25 2.04 -4.64
C LEU A 47 7.06 3.00 -3.47
N TYR A 48 7.82 4.08 -3.42
CA TYR A 48 7.64 5.13 -2.43
C TYR A 48 6.28 5.76 -2.71
N GLU A 49 6.11 6.34 -3.90
CA GLU A 49 4.89 7.00 -4.38
C GLU A 49 3.70 6.06 -4.40
N ALA A 50 3.87 4.82 -4.83
CA ALA A 50 2.78 3.84 -4.95
C ALA A 50 2.03 3.61 -3.62
N LEU A 51 2.73 3.70 -2.49
CA LEU A 51 2.15 3.51 -1.15
C LEU A 51 1.63 4.79 -0.50
N SER A 52 1.72 5.95 -1.16
CA SER A 52 1.04 7.15 -0.67
C SER A 52 -0.46 6.87 -0.47
N LEU A 53 -1.04 7.45 0.57
CA LEU A 53 -2.43 7.15 0.96
C LEU A 53 -3.42 7.43 -0.18
N ASP A 54 -3.23 8.52 -0.91
CA ASP A 54 -4.08 8.89 -2.04
C ASP A 54 -4.02 7.83 -3.17
N ARG A 55 -2.82 7.38 -3.55
CA ARG A 55 -2.67 6.36 -4.59
C ARG A 55 -3.15 5.00 -4.11
N ALA A 56 -2.80 4.60 -2.89
CA ALA A 56 -3.21 3.32 -2.31
C ALA A 56 -4.74 3.21 -2.21
N THR A 57 -5.43 4.27 -1.78
CA THR A 57 -6.90 4.30 -1.73
C THR A 57 -7.50 4.29 -3.14
N ALA A 58 -6.97 5.07 -4.08
CA ALA A 58 -7.47 5.06 -5.46
C ALA A 58 -7.32 3.69 -6.14
N TRP A 59 -6.20 3.00 -5.93
CA TRP A 59 -6.00 1.64 -6.44
C TRP A 59 -6.88 0.62 -5.75
N THR A 60 -7.08 0.76 -4.44
CA THR A 60 -8.01 -0.07 -3.67
C THR A 60 -9.41 -0.05 -4.27
N GLU A 61 -9.94 1.14 -4.58
CA GLU A 61 -11.25 1.29 -5.20
C GLU A 61 -11.30 0.63 -6.59
N ARG A 62 -10.30 0.87 -7.44
CA ARG A 62 -10.23 0.30 -8.79
C ARG A 62 -10.21 -1.23 -8.77
N VAL A 63 -9.34 -1.81 -7.94
CA VAL A 63 -9.21 -3.28 -7.80
C VAL A 63 -10.52 -3.89 -7.26
N THR A 64 -11.19 -3.21 -6.33
CA THR A 64 -12.49 -3.66 -5.81
C THR A 64 -13.55 -3.67 -6.91
N LEU A 65 -13.60 -2.64 -7.75
CA LEU A 65 -14.51 -2.59 -8.89
C LEU A 65 -14.23 -3.69 -9.91
N GLU A 66 -12.96 -4.01 -10.16
CA GLU A 66 -12.57 -5.13 -11.03
C GLU A 66 -13.01 -6.49 -10.46
N PHE A 67 -12.83 -6.73 -9.16
CA PHE A 67 -13.33 -7.94 -8.50
C PHE A 67 -14.85 -8.06 -8.60
N TRP A 68 -15.57 -6.96 -8.41
CA TRP A 68 -17.02 -6.98 -8.55
C TRP A 68 -17.48 -7.15 -9.99
N ALA A 69 -16.73 -6.66 -10.99
CA ALA A 69 -17.04 -6.91 -12.39
C ALA A 69 -16.81 -8.38 -12.75
N LEU A 70 -15.74 -8.98 -12.21
CA LEU A 70 -15.49 -10.41 -12.34
C LEU A 70 -16.64 -11.23 -11.71
N GLY A 71 -17.06 -10.91 -10.49
CA GLY A 71 -18.15 -11.63 -9.83
C GLY A 71 -19.50 -11.51 -10.56
N ASP A 72 -19.78 -10.37 -11.19
CA ASP A 72 -20.97 -10.24 -12.04
C ASP A 72 -20.91 -11.18 -13.25
N ALA A 73 -19.75 -11.30 -13.88
CA ALA A 73 -19.54 -12.22 -15.00
C ALA A 73 -19.67 -13.68 -14.57
N GLU A 74 -19.08 -14.06 -13.43
CA GLU A 74 -19.19 -15.39 -12.83
C GLU A 74 -20.66 -15.75 -12.53
N ARG A 75 -21.41 -14.79 -11.96
CA ARG A 75 -22.84 -14.95 -11.70
C ARG A 75 -23.65 -15.17 -12.98
N ALA A 76 -23.35 -14.41 -14.04
CA ALA A 76 -24.02 -14.53 -15.33
C ALA A 76 -23.75 -15.88 -16.00
N MET A 77 -22.58 -16.46 -15.78
CA MET A 77 -22.21 -17.80 -16.26
C MET A 77 -22.78 -18.93 -15.39
N GLY A 78 -23.39 -18.61 -14.24
CA GLY A 78 -23.91 -19.61 -13.31
C GLY A 78 -22.83 -20.40 -12.56
N ILE A 79 -21.62 -19.86 -12.46
CA ILE A 79 -20.50 -20.48 -11.72
C ILE A 79 -20.37 -19.87 -10.31
N PRO A 80 -19.74 -20.59 -9.36
CA PRO A 80 -19.47 -20.05 -8.03
C PRO A 80 -18.63 -18.78 -8.10
N LEU A 81 -18.96 -17.79 -7.26
CA LEU A 81 -18.19 -16.55 -7.19
C LEU A 81 -16.83 -16.77 -6.56
N SER A 82 -15.81 -16.16 -7.14
CA SER A 82 -14.50 -16.06 -6.55
C SER A 82 -14.53 -15.26 -5.24
N PRO A 83 -13.60 -15.51 -4.31
CA PRO A 83 -13.49 -14.71 -3.09
C PRO A 83 -13.39 -13.22 -3.39
N LEU A 84 -14.02 -12.39 -2.55
CA LEU A 84 -14.06 -10.93 -2.65
C LEU A 84 -14.81 -10.35 -3.86
N CYS A 85 -15.35 -11.20 -4.74
CA CYS A 85 -16.01 -10.78 -5.97
C CYS A 85 -17.54 -10.58 -5.79
N ASP A 86 -18.09 -10.81 -4.60
CA ASP A 86 -19.53 -10.63 -4.35
C ASP A 86 -19.82 -9.21 -3.86
N ARG A 87 -20.16 -8.30 -4.79
CA ARG A 87 -20.47 -6.90 -4.46
C ARG A 87 -21.57 -6.72 -3.42
N GLU A 88 -22.43 -7.72 -3.20
CA GLU A 88 -23.45 -7.65 -2.15
C GLU A 88 -22.89 -7.93 -0.75
N LYS A 89 -21.87 -8.78 -0.65
CA LYS A 89 -21.24 -9.18 0.63
C LYS A 89 -19.97 -8.39 0.93
N ASP A 90 -19.20 -8.06 -0.10
CA ASP A 90 -17.84 -7.54 0.01
C ASP A 90 -17.78 -6.00 -0.04
N LYS A 91 -18.78 -5.33 0.56
CA LYS A 91 -18.90 -3.85 0.59
C LYS A 91 -18.00 -3.19 1.64
N ASN A 92 -17.51 -3.94 2.63
CA ASN A 92 -16.70 -3.37 3.72
C ASN A 92 -15.23 -3.27 3.31
N LEU A 93 -14.94 -2.22 2.54
CA LEU A 93 -13.60 -1.95 2.01
C LEU A 93 -12.56 -1.82 3.13
N ALA A 94 -12.89 -1.11 4.21
CA ALA A 94 -11.96 -0.91 5.32
C ALA A 94 -11.57 -2.23 6.00
N LYS A 95 -12.53 -3.14 6.21
CA LYS A 95 -12.24 -4.48 6.74
C LYS A 95 -11.34 -5.26 5.78
N SER A 96 -11.66 -5.26 4.49
CA SER A 96 -10.86 -5.95 3.46
C SER A 96 -9.42 -5.45 3.43
N GLN A 97 -9.23 -4.12 3.44
CA GLN A 97 -7.90 -3.50 3.46
C GLN A 97 -7.13 -3.78 4.74
N LEU A 98 -7.80 -3.75 5.91
CA LEU A 98 -7.16 -4.14 7.17
C LEU A 98 -6.68 -5.59 7.11
N SER A 99 -7.47 -6.51 6.56
CA SER A 99 -7.03 -7.90 6.38
C SER A 99 -5.83 -7.98 5.44
N PHE A 100 -5.89 -7.36 4.27
CA PHE A 100 -4.79 -7.37 3.29
C PHE A 100 -3.49 -6.81 3.88
N LEU A 101 -3.55 -5.65 4.54
CA LEU A 101 -2.39 -5.02 5.16
C LEU A 101 -1.80 -5.88 6.29
N ASN A 102 -2.62 -6.42 7.19
CA ASN A 102 -2.13 -7.18 8.34
C ASN A 102 -1.58 -8.56 7.96
N TYR A 103 -2.17 -9.22 6.96
CA TYR A 103 -1.79 -10.59 6.62
C TYR A 103 -0.77 -10.69 5.49
N LEU A 104 -0.64 -9.66 4.66
CA LEU A 104 0.31 -9.67 3.54
C LEU A 104 1.35 -8.56 3.65
N CYS A 105 0.91 -7.29 3.61
CA CYS A 105 1.83 -6.18 3.42
C CYS A 105 2.74 -5.96 4.63
N ILE A 106 2.20 -5.98 5.85
CA ILE A 106 2.97 -5.71 7.07
C ILE A 106 4.03 -6.80 7.30
N PRO A 107 3.71 -8.11 7.26
CA PRO A 107 4.72 -9.17 7.38
C PRO A 107 5.81 -9.08 6.31
N PHE A 108 5.45 -8.71 5.07
CA PHE A 108 6.42 -8.55 3.99
C PHE A 108 7.35 -7.35 4.26
N TYR A 109 6.77 -6.16 4.47
CA TYR A 109 7.56 -4.94 4.62
C TYR A 109 8.31 -4.87 5.96
N SER A 110 7.92 -5.62 6.99
CA SER A 110 8.71 -5.68 8.23
C SER A 110 10.06 -6.33 7.98
N ILE A 111 10.09 -7.44 7.23
CA ILE A 111 11.34 -8.13 6.87
C ILE A 111 12.20 -7.22 5.98
N VAL A 112 11.58 -6.53 5.02
CA VAL A 112 12.27 -5.58 4.14
C VAL A 112 12.85 -4.41 4.94
N ALA A 113 12.11 -3.89 5.92
CA ALA A 113 12.56 -2.81 6.79
C ALA A 113 13.71 -3.24 7.71
N ASP A 114 13.68 -4.47 8.24
CA ASP A 114 14.78 -5.04 9.01
C ASP A 114 16.06 -5.20 8.17
N LEU A 115 15.92 -5.52 6.87
CA LEU A 115 17.04 -5.71 5.96
C LEU A 115 17.62 -4.39 5.42
N ILE A 116 16.76 -3.45 5.04
CA ILE A 116 17.15 -2.19 4.38
C ILE A 116 17.27 -1.09 5.42
N SER A 117 16.15 -0.66 6.00
CA SER A 117 16.11 0.37 7.04
C SER A 117 14.73 0.42 7.70
N PRO A 118 14.64 0.50 9.05
CA PRO A 118 13.37 0.63 9.75
C PRO A 118 12.67 1.98 9.48
N ASN A 119 13.38 2.95 8.92
CA ASN A 119 12.86 4.29 8.63
C ASN A 119 12.61 4.51 7.12
N MET A 120 12.56 3.45 6.32
CA MET A 120 12.35 3.57 4.88
C MET A 120 10.94 4.11 4.56
N PRO A 121 10.79 5.03 3.58
CA PRO A 121 9.49 5.65 3.29
C PRO A 121 8.33 4.68 3.03
N PRO A 122 8.50 3.55 2.33
CA PRO A 122 7.43 2.57 2.15
C PRO A 122 6.88 2.02 3.47
N TRP A 123 7.73 1.80 4.47
CA TRP A 123 7.31 1.29 5.76
C TRP A 123 6.49 2.30 6.55
N GLU A 124 6.90 3.58 6.55
CA GLU A 124 6.13 4.66 7.16
C GLU A 124 4.76 4.83 6.50
N ARG A 125 4.73 4.86 5.17
CA ARG A 125 3.48 4.97 4.39
C ARG A 125 2.55 3.79 4.65
N LEU A 126 3.07 2.58 4.83
CA LEU A 126 2.26 1.41 5.16
C LEU A 126 1.58 1.56 6.54
N LYS A 127 2.30 2.10 7.53
CA LYS A 127 1.74 2.39 8.86
C LYS A 127 0.66 3.48 8.78
N GLU A 128 0.85 4.50 7.96
CA GLU A 128 -0.15 5.54 7.70
C GLU A 128 -1.42 4.97 7.07
N ASN A 129 -1.29 4.12 6.04
CA ASN A 129 -2.42 3.42 5.42
C ASN A 129 -3.17 2.57 6.44
N LEU A 130 -2.45 1.78 7.25
CA LEU A 130 -3.05 0.97 8.30
C LEU A 130 -3.85 1.83 9.29
N ALA A 131 -3.28 2.96 9.72
CA ALA A 131 -3.96 3.88 10.63
C ALA A 131 -5.20 4.51 9.99
N HIS A 132 -5.16 4.86 8.71
CA HIS A 132 -6.31 5.33 7.95
C HIS A 132 -7.43 4.29 7.94
N TRP A 133 -7.17 3.06 7.50
CA TRP A 133 -8.20 2.03 7.40
C TRP A 133 -8.75 1.60 8.76
N ARG A 134 -7.96 1.69 9.85
CA ARG A 134 -8.46 1.50 11.22
C ARG A 134 -9.49 2.56 11.60
N ARG A 135 -9.28 3.83 11.21
CA ARG A 135 -10.25 4.91 11.45
C ARG A 135 -11.52 4.70 10.63
N GLU A 136 -11.39 4.37 9.35
CA GLU A 136 -12.54 4.11 8.47
C GLU A 136 -13.38 2.90 8.94
N ALA A 137 -12.73 1.82 9.37
CA ALA A 137 -13.42 0.65 9.91
C ALA A 137 -14.21 0.99 11.18
N LYS A 138 -13.62 1.78 12.08
CA LYS A 138 -14.29 2.24 13.31
C LYS A 138 -15.46 3.17 13.00
N ALA A 139 -15.31 4.09 12.06
CA ALA A 139 -16.38 4.99 11.62
C ALA A 139 -17.55 4.18 11.01
N THR A 140 -17.24 3.22 10.15
CA THR A 140 -18.23 2.31 9.55
C THR A 140 -18.98 1.51 10.62
N GLN A 141 -18.27 0.96 11.60
CA GLN A 141 -18.89 0.23 12.72
C GLN A 141 -19.81 1.12 13.56
N MET A 142 -19.43 2.38 13.81
CA MET A 142 -20.26 3.33 14.55
C MET A 142 -21.56 3.64 13.80
N VAL A 143 -21.48 3.89 12.49
CA VAL A 143 -22.68 4.14 11.65
C VAL A 143 -23.61 2.93 11.66
N LEU A 144 -23.07 1.72 11.54
CA LEU A 144 -23.85 0.48 11.61
C LEU A 144 -24.49 0.27 12.99
N PHE A 145 -23.79 0.63 14.06
CA PHE A 145 -24.32 0.60 15.42
C PHE A 145 -25.48 1.59 15.58
N ASP A 146 -25.26 2.86 15.23
CA ASP A 146 -26.27 3.91 15.32
C ASP A 146 -27.54 3.56 14.52
N ALA A 147 -27.37 3.05 13.30
CA ALA A 147 -28.47 2.58 12.46
C ALA A 147 -29.24 1.41 13.09
N LYS A 148 -28.53 0.44 13.70
CA LYS A 148 -29.15 -0.73 14.35
C LYS A 148 -29.96 -0.36 15.59
N PHE A 149 -29.56 0.70 16.30
CA PHE A 149 -30.18 1.11 17.56
C PHE A 149 -31.02 2.39 17.45
N GLY A 150 -31.23 2.90 16.22
CA GLY A 150 -32.05 4.10 15.97
C GLY A 150 -31.48 5.38 16.59
N ILE A 151 -30.16 5.44 16.80
CA ILE A 151 -29.47 6.60 17.37
C ILE A 151 -29.24 7.60 16.23
N GLN A 152 -29.71 8.84 16.37
CA GLN A 152 -29.41 9.89 15.38
C GLN A 152 -27.89 10.12 15.34
N ALA A 153 -27.29 9.89 14.16
CA ALA A 153 -25.87 10.08 13.94
C ALA A 153 -25.46 11.52 14.29
N ARG A 154 -24.49 11.69 15.19
CA ARG A 154 -23.85 12.99 15.40
C ARG A 154 -23.11 13.34 14.11
N SER A 155 -23.48 14.44 13.46
CA SER A 155 -22.89 14.86 12.19
C SER A 155 -21.36 14.76 12.24
N PRO A 156 -20.73 13.92 11.40
CA PRO A 156 -19.28 13.87 11.33
C PRO A 156 -18.78 15.24 10.89
N LYS A 157 -17.76 15.80 11.57
CA LYS A 157 -17.04 16.94 11.01
C LYS A 157 -16.49 16.50 9.65
N PRO A 158 -16.71 17.28 8.57
CA PRO A 158 -16.24 16.88 7.26
C PRO A 158 -14.72 16.70 7.31
N SER A 159 -14.25 15.47 7.08
CA SER A 159 -12.89 15.24 6.67
C SER A 159 -12.72 15.94 5.32
N ARG A 160 -11.63 16.69 5.13
CA ARG A 160 -11.33 17.33 3.85
C ARG A 160 -11.36 16.26 2.75
N SER A 161 -12.41 16.27 1.94
CA SER A 161 -12.44 15.51 0.70
C SER A 161 -11.39 16.13 -0.22
N VAL A 162 -10.35 15.36 -0.53
CA VAL A 162 -9.52 15.65 -1.70
C VAL A 162 -10.35 15.23 -2.89
N SER A 163 -11.02 16.18 -3.54
CA SER A 163 -11.74 15.92 -4.78
C SER A 163 -10.71 15.55 -5.85
N TYR A 164 -10.61 14.28 -6.19
CA TYR A 164 -9.87 13.85 -7.37
C TYR A 164 -10.67 14.21 -8.62
N SER A 165 -10.15 15.15 -9.42
CA SER A 165 -10.65 15.45 -10.76
C SER A 165 -9.85 14.63 -11.77
N PRO A 166 -10.48 13.74 -12.56
CA PRO A 166 -9.78 12.87 -13.50
C PRO A 166 -9.21 13.60 -14.75
N TYR A 167 -9.26 14.94 -14.81
CA TYR A 167 -8.93 15.71 -16.02
C TYR A 167 -7.86 16.80 -15.88
N ASN A 168 -7.15 16.92 -14.75
CA ASN A 168 -6.00 17.83 -14.71
C ASN A 168 -4.72 17.10 -15.08
N ARG A 169 -4.32 17.25 -16.35
CA ARG A 169 -2.94 17.10 -16.82
C ARG A 169 -2.12 18.33 -16.48
#